data_AF-A0AAW9KNT2-F1
#
_entry.id   AF-A0AAW9KNT2-F1
#
_cell.length_a   1.000
_cell.length_b   1.000
_cell.length_c   1.000
_cell.angle_alpha   90.00
_cell.angle_beta   90.00
_cell.angle_gamma   90.00
#
_symmetry.space_group_name_H-M   'P 1'
#
loop_
_entity.id
_entity.type
_entity.pdbx_description
1 polymer ?
#
loop_
_entity_poly.entity_id
_entity_poly.type
_entity_poly.pdbx_seq_one_letter_code
_entity_poly.pdbx_strand_id
1 'polypeptide(L)'
;HFTLVFNDRAKEKFVDWFGYSSSVSAEALREFEKVKGYKLRAEDIIDEGYYNSTFRVPSKQYLDYIDFQQQFVSKNVKKLVDITHEHGRESMMFLGDNWIGTEPYGKYFERIGLDGVVGSVGSGATLRMISDIPGVKYTEGRFLPYFFPDTFYEGNDPTIEARENWLTARRAIMRKPVDRIGYGGYLSLAYK
;
A
#
# COMPACT_ATOMS: atom_id res chain seq x y z
N HIS A 1 6.90 5.98 1.06
CA HIS A 1 6.67 5.16 -0.15
C HIS A 1 7.11 3.75 0.16
N PHE A 2 6.49 2.72 -0.44
CA PHE A 2 7.07 1.37 -0.44
C PHE A 2 8.44 1.38 -1.12
N THR A 3 9.26 0.38 -0.85
CA THR A 3 10.61 0.37 -1.40
C THR A 3 10.57 0.24 -2.91
N LEU A 4 11.05 1.27 -3.61
CA LEU A 4 11.19 1.30 -5.05
C LEU A 4 12.45 2.08 -5.42
N VAL A 5 13.42 1.41 -6.00
CA VAL A 5 14.73 1.98 -6.36
C VAL A 5 15.00 1.74 -7.83
N PHE A 6 15.37 2.80 -8.54
CA PHE A 6 15.80 2.74 -9.94
C PHE A 6 17.32 2.80 -10.04
N ASN A 7 17.89 2.20 -11.08
CA ASN A 7 19.31 2.34 -11.40
C ASN A 7 19.59 3.61 -12.22
N ASP A 8 20.86 3.82 -12.53
CA ASP A 8 21.41 4.89 -13.38
C ASP A 8 20.85 4.93 -14.81
N ARG A 9 20.13 3.89 -15.24
CA ARG A 9 19.48 3.76 -16.55
C ARG A 9 17.95 3.91 -16.49
N ALA A 10 17.42 4.42 -15.37
CA ALA A 10 15.98 4.56 -15.13
C ALA A 10 15.20 3.23 -15.27
N LYS A 11 15.85 2.09 -14.97
CA LYS A 11 15.18 0.79 -14.84
C LYS A 11 14.98 0.45 -13.37
N GLU A 12 13.89 -0.23 -13.06
CA GLU A 12 13.67 -0.79 -11.73
C GLU A 12 14.87 -1.67 -11.34
N LYS A 13 15.46 -1.38 -10.18
CA LYS A 13 16.59 -2.12 -9.61
C LYS A 13 16.15 -2.99 -8.44
N PHE A 14 15.24 -2.48 -7.62
CA PHE A 14 14.70 -3.19 -6.47
C PHE A 14 13.31 -2.67 -6.14
N VAL A 15 12.38 -3.59 -5.86
CA VAL A 15 11.02 -3.29 -5.43
C VAL A 15 10.61 -4.25 -4.30
N ASP A 16 10.05 -3.69 -3.23
CA ASP A 16 9.27 -4.42 -2.24
C ASP A 16 8.07 -3.57 -1.86
N TRP A 17 6.86 -4.04 -2.21
CA TRP A 17 5.61 -3.32 -1.99
C TRP A 17 5.26 -3.15 -0.50
N PHE A 18 5.81 -3.99 0.37
CA PHE A 18 5.67 -3.90 1.83
C PHE A 18 6.94 -3.36 2.52
N GLY A 19 7.99 -3.05 1.74
CA GLY A 19 9.30 -2.68 2.25
C GLY A 19 9.31 -1.31 2.96
N TYR A 20 10.01 -1.25 4.09
CA TYR A 20 10.15 -0.04 4.90
C TYR A 20 11.45 0.74 4.62
N SER A 21 12.32 0.28 3.70
CA SER A 21 13.66 0.86 3.55
C SER A 21 13.66 2.32 3.04
N SER A 22 12.58 2.76 2.38
CA SER A 22 12.39 4.17 2.00
C SER A 22 11.82 5.08 3.12
N SER A 23 11.72 4.58 4.36
CA SER A 23 11.22 5.35 5.53
C SER A 23 12.32 5.83 6.48
N VAL A 24 13.59 5.61 6.15
CA VAL A 24 14.73 5.95 7.02
C VAL A 24 15.15 7.41 6.87
N SER A 25 15.51 8.05 7.98
CA SER A 25 16.18 9.36 8.00
C SER A 25 17.09 9.47 9.23
N ALA A 26 18.05 10.38 9.20
CA ALA A 26 18.94 10.59 10.35
C ALA A 26 18.16 10.98 11.61
N GLU A 27 17.07 11.74 11.45
CA GLU A 27 16.17 12.10 12.54
C GLU A 27 15.39 10.88 13.05
N ALA A 28 14.78 10.09 12.16
CA ALA A 28 14.03 8.90 12.53
C ALA A 28 14.90 7.90 13.31
N LEU A 29 16.16 7.72 12.92
CA LEU A 29 17.09 6.82 13.62
C LEU A 29 17.46 7.31 15.03
N ARG A 30 17.63 8.63 15.21
CA ARG A 30 17.87 9.20 16.55
C ARG A 30 16.64 9.09 17.44
N GLU A 31 15.45 9.32 16.89
CA GLU A 31 14.20 9.18 17.64
C GLU A 31 13.92 7.70 17.98
N PHE A 32 14.22 6.78 17.06
CA PHE A 32 14.18 5.34 17.35
C PHE A 32 15.05 4.98 18.54
N GLU A 33 16.31 5.46 18.57
CA GLU A 33 17.23 5.20 19.67
C GLU A 33 16.69 5.69 21.02
N LYS A 34 16.09 6.88 21.06
CA LYS A 34 15.44 7.42 22.26
C LYS A 34 14.26 6.56 22.72
N VAL A 35 13.42 6.11 21.79
CA VAL A 35 12.18 5.36 22.10
C VAL A 35 12.47 3.91 22.48
N LYS A 36 13.40 3.25 21.79
CA LYS A 36 13.68 1.81 21.95
C LYS A 36 14.89 1.53 22.84
N GLY A 37 15.69 2.54 23.16
CA GLY A 37 16.84 2.43 24.06
C GLY A 37 18.08 1.76 23.45
N TYR A 38 18.12 1.61 22.12
CA TYR A 38 19.29 1.10 21.41
C TYR A 38 19.35 1.65 19.98
N LYS A 39 20.55 1.66 19.42
CA LYS A 39 20.83 2.17 18.07
C LYS A 39 20.72 1.05 17.02
N LEU A 40 20.00 1.33 15.94
CA LEU A 40 20.03 0.49 14.73
C LEU A 40 21.35 0.66 13.98
N ARG A 41 21.83 -0.44 13.42
CA ARG A 41 22.89 -0.47 12.42
C ARG A 41 22.29 -0.26 11.04
N ALA A 42 23.10 0.21 10.10
CA ALA A 42 22.72 0.19 8.69
C ALA A 42 22.35 -1.24 8.23
N GLU A 43 23.05 -2.25 8.76
CA GLU A 43 22.78 -3.66 8.47
C GLU A 43 21.38 -4.13 8.90
N ASP A 44 20.79 -3.51 9.93
CA ASP A 44 19.41 -3.84 10.34
C ASP A 44 18.38 -3.37 9.31
N ILE A 45 18.78 -2.53 8.33
CA ILE A 45 17.95 -2.05 7.22
C ILE A 45 18.39 -2.66 5.88
N ILE A 46 19.69 -2.72 5.61
CA ILE A 46 20.25 -3.22 4.35
C ILE A 46 20.17 -4.75 4.25
N ASP A 47 20.33 -5.45 5.38
CA ASP A 47 20.12 -6.89 5.52
C ASP A 47 20.81 -7.69 4.40
N GLU A 48 22.14 -7.65 4.35
CA GLU A 48 22.99 -8.32 3.36
C GLU A 48 22.67 -7.97 1.89
N GLY A 49 21.98 -6.85 1.66
CA GLY A 49 21.50 -6.43 0.35
C GLY A 49 20.12 -6.98 -0.03
N TYR A 50 19.45 -7.69 0.88
CA TYR A 50 18.06 -8.10 0.73
C TYR A 50 17.05 -7.02 1.14
N TYR A 51 17.51 -5.94 1.79
CA TYR A 51 16.71 -4.79 2.20
C TYR A 51 15.48 -5.17 3.05
N ASN A 52 15.63 -6.18 3.91
CA ASN A 52 14.54 -6.77 4.70
C ASN A 52 13.32 -7.14 3.84
N SER A 53 13.58 -7.82 2.72
CA SER A 53 12.51 -8.34 1.86
C SER A 53 11.49 -9.12 2.67
N THR A 54 10.21 -8.97 2.32
CA THR A 54 9.09 -9.66 2.96
C THR A 54 9.22 -11.20 2.96
N PHE A 55 10.09 -11.77 2.12
CA PHE A 55 10.41 -13.20 2.10
C PHE A 55 11.46 -13.64 3.14
N ARG A 56 12.10 -12.72 3.86
CA ARG A 56 13.05 -13.03 4.93
C ARG A 56 12.36 -13.14 6.27
N VAL A 57 12.91 -14.00 7.13
CA VAL A 57 12.48 -14.07 8.53
C VAL A 57 12.91 -12.76 9.20
N PRO A 58 11.97 -11.95 9.72
CA PRO A 58 12.31 -10.61 10.18
C PRO A 58 13.12 -10.68 11.48
N SER A 59 14.15 -9.84 11.58
CA SER A 59 14.91 -9.66 12.82
C SER A 59 14.08 -8.90 13.86
N LYS A 60 14.44 -9.04 15.14
CA LYS A 60 13.82 -8.24 16.22
C LYS A 60 13.97 -6.73 15.94
N GLN A 61 15.13 -6.32 15.47
CA GLN A 61 15.47 -4.93 15.18
C GLN A 61 14.57 -4.35 14.09
N TYR A 62 14.34 -5.11 13.02
CA TYR A 62 13.46 -4.69 11.94
C TYR A 62 11.99 -4.63 12.39
N LEU A 63 11.52 -5.61 13.18
CA LEU A 63 10.18 -5.58 13.77
C LEU A 63 9.98 -4.37 14.70
N ASP A 64 10.98 -4.03 15.51
CA ASP A 64 10.96 -2.84 16.36
C ASP A 64 10.87 -1.56 15.51
N TYR A 65 11.60 -1.51 14.38
CA TYR A 65 11.58 -0.38 13.46
C TYR A 65 10.24 -0.23 12.74
N ILE A 66 9.65 -1.34 12.29
CA ILE A 66 8.30 -1.38 11.73
C ILE A 66 7.28 -0.83 12.75
N ASP A 67 7.28 -1.33 14.00
CA ASP A 67 6.35 -0.84 15.04
C ASP A 67 6.56 0.65 15.36
N PHE A 68 7.81 1.12 15.40
CA PHE A 68 8.13 2.55 15.57
C PHE A 68 7.54 3.40 14.44
N GLN A 69 7.72 2.99 13.19
CA GLN A 69 7.18 3.70 12.03
C GLN A 69 5.64 3.68 12.03
N GLN A 70 5.01 2.56 12.37
CA GLN A 70 3.56 2.47 12.45
C GLN A 70 2.97 3.46 13.46
N GLN A 71 3.60 3.61 14.63
CA GLN A 71 3.15 4.57 15.64
C GLN A 71 3.20 6.01 15.13
N PHE A 72 4.29 6.37 14.46
CA PHE A 72 4.45 7.69 13.85
C PHE A 72 3.41 7.94 12.75
N VAL A 73 3.25 6.99 11.82
CA VAL A 73 2.33 7.13 10.68
C VAL A 73 0.89 7.19 11.16
N SER A 74 0.43 6.23 11.95
CA SER A 74 -0.96 6.21 12.44
C SER A 74 -1.35 7.47 13.23
N LYS A 75 -0.45 8.02 14.06
CA LYS A 75 -0.69 9.28 14.78
C LYS A 75 -0.84 10.47 13.84
N ASN A 76 -0.08 10.53 12.75
CA ASN A 76 -0.13 11.64 11.82
C ASN A 76 -1.28 11.52 10.82
N VAL A 77 -1.57 10.31 10.31
CA VAL A 77 -2.73 10.07 9.45
C VAL A 77 -4.03 10.38 10.18
N LYS A 78 -4.14 10.02 11.47
CA LYS A 78 -5.30 10.41 12.29
C LYS A 78 -5.57 11.92 12.25
N LYS A 79 -4.54 12.77 12.31
CA LYS A 79 -4.73 14.23 12.25
C LYS A 79 -5.33 14.66 10.90
N LEU A 80 -4.92 14.01 9.80
CA LEU A 80 -5.47 14.29 8.47
C LEU A 80 -6.93 13.84 8.36
N VAL A 81 -7.25 12.67 8.94
CA VAL A 81 -8.62 12.17 9.06
C VAL A 81 -9.48 13.14 9.86
N ASP A 82 -9.03 13.56 11.04
CA ASP A 82 -9.74 14.50 11.91
C ASP A 82 -10.04 15.81 11.18
N ILE A 83 -9.07 16.40 10.47
CA ILE A 83 -9.27 17.61 9.64
C ILE A 83 -10.31 17.36 8.54
N THR A 84 -10.29 16.19 7.90
CA THR A 84 -11.23 15.83 6.83
C THR A 84 -12.66 15.74 7.38
N HIS A 85 -12.82 15.11 8.55
CA HIS A 85 -14.10 14.97 9.26
C HIS A 85 -14.63 16.31 9.77
N GLU A 86 -13.77 17.20 10.28
CA GLU A 86 -14.15 18.57 10.68
C GLU A 86 -14.80 19.37 9.53
N HIS A 87 -14.46 19.05 8.28
CA HIS A 87 -15.04 19.66 7.09
C HIS A 87 -16.21 18.86 6.49
N GLY A 88 -16.74 17.86 7.21
CA GLY A 88 -17.87 17.05 6.78
C GLY A 88 -17.58 16.18 5.55
N ARG A 89 -16.32 15.79 5.34
CA ARG A 89 -15.88 14.92 4.24
C ARG A 89 -15.47 13.55 4.78
N GLU A 90 -15.55 12.54 3.93
CA GLU A 90 -14.98 11.22 4.22
C GLU A 90 -13.49 11.18 3.84
N SER A 91 -12.73 10.40 4.61
CA SER A 91 -11.32 10.12 4.43
C SER A 91 -11.14 8.71 3.86
N MET A 92 -10.52 8.63 2.70
CA MET A 92 -10.27 7.35 2.03
C MET A 92 -8.77 7.17 1.79
N MET A 93 -8.26 6.00 2.15
CA MET A 93 -6.87 5.62 1.92
C MET A 93 -6.74 4.79 0.64
N PHE A 94 -5.71 5.07 -0.16
CA PHE A 94 -5.30 4.14 -1.22
C PHE A 94 -4.33 3.09 -0.65
N LEU A 95 -4.64 1.80 -0.85
CA LEU A 95 -3.79 0.67 -0.53
C LEU A 95 -2.69 0.53 -1.58
N GLY A 96 -1.65 1.37 -1.49
CA GLY A 96 -0.52 1.41 -2.40
C GLY A 96 0.37 2.65 -2.18
N ASP A 97 1.33 2.87 -3.07
CA ASP A 97 2.20 4.06 -3.11
C ASP A 97 2.87 4.40 -1.76
N ASN A 98 2.34 5.38 -1.03
CA ASN A 98 2.86 5.86 0.25
C ASN A 98 2.20 5.21 1.49
N TRP A 99 1.70 3.98 1.37
CA TRP A 99 0.97 3.30 2.43
C TRP A 99 1.79 2.72 3.59
N ILE A 100 3.12 2.64 3.48
CA ILE A 100 3.99 2.03 4.50
C ILE A 100 3.78 2.66 5.89
N GLY A 101 3.65 1.83 6.92
CA GLY A 101 3.37 2.24 8.30
C GLY A 101 1.88 2.37 8.65
N THR A 102 0.98 2.32 7.68
CA THR A 102 -0.47 2.32 7.98
C THR A 102 -0.95 1.00 8.56
N GLU A 103 -0.43 -0.11 8.03
CA GLU A 103 -0.69 -1.50 8.44
C GLU A 103 -2.18 -1.81 8.63
N PRO A 104 -2.96 -1.96 7.54
CA PRO A 104 -4.41 -2.17 7.60
C PRO A 104 -4.88 -3.37 8.43
N TYR A 105 -4.01 -4.35 8.64
CA TYR A 105 -4.26 -5.53 9.49
C TYR A 105 -3.56 -5.45 10.85
N GLY A 106 -2.93 -4.32 11.16
CA GLY A 106 -2.17 -4.07 12.37
C GLY A 106 -2.99 -3.42 13.48
N LYS A 107 -2.47 -3.52 14.71
CA LYS A 107 -3.12 -3.04 15.95
C LYS A 107 -3.39 -1.53 16.03
N TYR A 108 -2.79 -0.73 15.15
CA TYR A 108 -2.93 0.73 15.16
C TYR A 108 -3.87 1.27 14.09
N PHE A 109 -4.40 0.43 13.19
CA PHE A 109 -5.15 0.90 12.03
C PHE A 109 -6.52 1.46 12.38
N GLU A 110 -7.30 0.72 13.18
CA GLU A 110 -8.68 1.12 13.53
C GLU A 110 -8.73 2.50 14.22
N ARG A 111 -7.74 2.82 15.07
CA ARG A 111 -7.64 4.13 15.74
C ARG A 111 -7.35 5.30 14.78
N ILE A 112 -6.96 5.05 13.53
CA ILE A 112 -6.77 6.10 12.52
C ILE A 112 -8.11 6.73 12.16
N GLY A 113 -9.19 5.95 12.12
CA GLY A 113 -10.54 6.43 11.85
C GLY A 113 -10.88 6.64 10.37
N LEU A 114 -10.19 5.95 9.45
CA LEU A 114 -10.49 6.03 8.02
C LEU A 114 -11.91 5.55 7.71
N ASP A 115 -12.58 6.20 6.76
CA ASP A 115 -13.93 5.80 6.33
C ASP A 115 -13.88 4.64 5.36
N GLY A 116 -12.89 4.63 4.46
CA GLY A 116 -12.71 3.54 3.50
C GLY A 116 -11.29 3.33 3.01
N VAL A 117 -11.09 2.17 2.40
CA VAL A 117 -9.86 1.83 1.68
C VAL A 117 -10.19 1.48 0.24
N VAL A 118 -9.52 2.15 -0.70
CA VAL A 118 -9.53 1.80 -2.12
C VAL A 118 -8.21 1.14 -2.49
N GLY A 119 -8.22 0.08 -3.29
CA GLY A 119 -6.99 -0.60 -3.71
C GLY A 119 -7.03 -1.13 -5.14
N SER A 120 -5.86 -1.45 -5.67
CA SER A 120 -5.71 -2.03 -7.02
C SER A 120 -6.19 -3.48 -7.05
N VAL A 121 -7.06 -3.83 -8.00
CA VAL A 121 -7.56 -5.19 -8.18
C VAL A 121 -7.07 -5.75 -9.52
N GLY A 122 -6.11 -6.67 -9.46
CA GLY A 122 -5.62 -7.46 -10.59
C GLY A 122 -5.79 -8.97 -10.42
N SER A 123 -6.31 -9.42 -9.27
CA SER A 123 -6.51 -10.84 -8.98
C SER A 123 -7.43 -11.04 -7.79
N GLY A 124 -7.84 -12.30 -7.55
CA GLY A 124 -8.55 -12.67 -6.33
C GLY A 124 -7.73 -12.40 -5.05
N ALA A 125 -6.41 -12.52 -5.10
CA ALA A 125 -5.54 -12.26 -3.94
C ALA A 125 -5.51 -10.76 -3.60
N THR A 126 -5.30 -9.90 -4.60
CA THR A 126 -5.30 -8.43 -4.41
C THR A 126 -6.66 -7.91 -3.97
N LEU A 127 -7.76 -8.50 -4.46
CA LEU A 127 -9.09 -8.18 -3.94
C LEU A 127 -9.21 -8.52 -2.44
N ARG A 128 -8.75 -9.70 -2.00
CA ARG A 128 -8.85 -10.09 -0.58
C ARG A 128 -8.01 -9.23 0.35
N MET A 129 -6.87 -8.71 -0.12
CA MET A 129 -6.08 -7.71 0.61
C MET A 129 -6.86 -6.42 0.90
N ILE A 130 -7.93 -6.14 0.15
CA ILE A 130 -8.79 -4.97 0.31
C ILE A 130 -10.06 -5.36 1.08
N SER A 131 -10.79 -6.38 0.62
CA SER A 131 -12.11 -6.76 1.16
C SER A 131 -12.06 -7.24 2.61
N ASP A 132 -10.91 -7.76 3.06
CA ASP A 132 -10.75 -8.29 4.41
C ASP A 132 -10.26 -7.23 5.42
N ILE A 133 -9.98 -6.00 4.99
CA ILE A 133 -9.50 -4.94 5.88
C ILE A 133 -10.56 -4.65 6.96
N PRO A 134 -10.22 -4.80 8.25
CA PRO A 134 -11.13 -4.46 9.34
C PRO A 134 -11.10 -2.96 9.64
N GLY A 135 -12.09 -2.49 10.42
CA GLY A 135 -12.04 -1.15 11.03
C GLY A 135 -12.33 0.02 10.09
N VAL A 136 -12.86 -0.23 8.88
CA VAL A 136 -13.37 0.81 7.97
C VAL A 136 -14.85 0.58 7.64
N LYS A 137 -15.55 1.64 7.23
CA LYS A 137 -16.98 1.58 6.90
C LYS A 137 -17.23 0.88 5.58
N TYR A 138 -16.32 1.03 4.62
CA TYR A 138 -16.43 0.43 3.29
C TYR A 138 -15.07 0.22 2.61
N THR A 139 -15.08 -0.61 1.57
CA THR A 139 -13.92 -0.97 0.75
C THR A 139 -14.24 -0.80 -0.74
N GLU A 140 -13.25 -0.34 -1.52
CA GLU A 140 -13.41 -0.10 -2.95
C GLU A 140 -12.31 -0.81 -3.78
N GLY A 141 -12.73 -1.57 -4.79
CA GLY A 141 -11.83 -2.20 -5.74
C GLY A 141 -11.64 -1.36 -7.00
N ARG A 142 -10.45 -0.82 -7.22
CA ARG A 142 -10.08 -0.15 -8.48
C ARG A 142 -9.42 -1.15 -9.43
N PHE A 143 -10.18 -1.62 -10.40
CA PHE A 143 -9.80 -2.70 -11.30
C PHE A 143 -8.71 -2.29 -12.29
N LEU A 144 -7.95 -3.30 -12.72
CA LEU A 144 -7.02 -3.24 -13.84
C LEU A 144 -7.70 -3.72 -15.15
N PRO A 145 -7.23 -3.28 -16.33
CA PRO A 145 -6.07 -2.40 -16.54
C PRO A 145 -6.34 -0.94 -16.13
N TYR A 146 -5.29 -0.26 -15.65
CA TYR A 146 -5.32 1.19 -15.46
C TYR A 146 -5.33 1.86 -16.85
N PHE A 147 -6.10 2.93 -17.03
CA PHE A 147 -6.28 3.54 -18.35
C PHE A 147 -5.07 4.39 -18.74
N PHE A 148 -4.04 3.73 -19.26
CA PHE A 148 -2.75 4.32 -19.56
C PHE A 148 -2.14 3.73 -20.85
N PRO A 149 -1.24 4.44 -21.56
CA PRO A 149 -0.78 4.03 -22.89
C PRO A 149 0.09 2.77 -22.94
N ASP A 150 0.51 2.23 -21.80
CA ASP A 150 1.23 0.96 -21.70
C ASP A 150 0.33 -0.25 -22.01
N THR A 151 -0.96 -0.17 -21.67
CA THR A 151 -1.97 -1.16 -22.06
C THR A 151 -2.85 -0.67 -23.22
N PHE A 152 -3.23 0.61 -23.23
CA PHE A 152 -4.13 1.18 -24.23
C PHE A 152 -3.36 1.78 -25.40
N TYR A 153 -2.83 0.92 -26.27
CA TYR A 153 -2.11 1.29 -27.49
C TYR A 153 -2.62 0.51 -28.72
N GLU A 154 -2.34 1.04 -29.91
CA GLU A 154 -2.75 0.44 -31.18
C GLU A 154 -2.17 -0.98 -31.33
N GLY A 155 -3.05 -1.95 -31.57
CA GLY A 155 -2.66 -3.36 -31.74
C GLY A 155 -2.73 -4.21 -30.46
N ASN A 156 -3.05 -3.62 -29.30
CA ASN A 156 -3.38 -4.39 -28.09
C ASN A 156 -4.91 -4.58 -27.94
N ASP A 157 -5.31 -5.62 -27.21
CA ASP A 157 -6.70 -5.82 -26.74
C ASP A 157 -6.76 -5.79 -25.20
N PRO A 158 -7.02 -4.62 -24.59
CA PRO A 158 -7.12 -4.47 -23.13
C PRO A 158 -8.25 -5.30 -22.50
N THR A 159 -9.23 -5.76 -23.29
CA THR A 159 -10.39 -6.49 -22.77
C THR A 159 -10.04 -7.90 -22.32
N ILE A 160 -8.94 -8.47 -22.83
CA ILE A 160 -8.44 -9.79 -22.41
C ILE A 160 -8.03 -9.72 -20.93
N GLU A 161 -7.17 -8.77 -20.58
CA GLU A 161 -6.72 -8.55 -19.20
C GLU A 161 -7.90 -8.17 -18.29
N ALA A 162 -8.77 -7.25 -18.75
CA ALA A 162 -9.93 -6.83 -17.97
C ALA A 162 -10.86 -8.00 -17.60
N ARG A 163 -11.09 -8.93 -18.54
CA ARG A 163 -11.90 -10.14 -18.29
C ARG A 163 -11.21 -11.09 -17.33
N GLU A 164 -9.91 -11.30 -17.47
CA GLU A 164 -9.13 -12.15 -16.56
C GLU A 164 -9.13 -11.59 -15.13
N ASN A 165 -8.84 -10.30 -14.98
CA ASN A 165 -8.90 -9.59 -13.69
C ASN A 165 -10.29 -9.71 -13.06
N TRP A 166 -11.36 -9.53 -13.85
CA TRP A 166 -12.73 -9.70 -13.37
C TRP A 166 -13.03 -11.12 -12.92
N LEU A 167 -12.71 -12.14 -13.72
CA LEU A 167 -13.00 -13.54 -13.37
C LEU A 167 -12.31 -13.98 -12.09
N THR A 168 -11.04 -13.60 -11.93
CA THR A 168 -10.23 -13.95 -10.76
C THR A 168 -10.64 -13.17 -9.51
N ALA A 169 -11.03 -11.90 -9.64
CA ALA A 169 -11.55 -11.10 -8.54
C ALA A 169 -12.98 -11.53 -8.15
N ARG A 170 -13.86 -11.80 -9.10
CA ARG A 170 -15.27 -12.18 -8.85
C ARG A 170 -15.39 -13.39 -7.94
N ARG A 171 -14.55 -14.42 -8.12
CA ARG A 171 -14.54 -15.59 -7.21
C ARG A 171 -14.18 -15.23 -5.77
N ALA A 172 -13.39 -14.19 -5.55
CA ALA A 172 -13.04 -13.69 -4.22
C ALA A 172 -14.15 -12.78 -3.65
N ILE A 173 -14.80 -11.95 -4.48
CA ILE A 173 -16.00 -11.16 -4.10
C ILE A 173 -17.08 -12.07 -3.53
N MET A 174 -17.30 -13.25 -4.13
CA MET A 174 -18.27 -14.24 -3.64
C MET A 174 -17.94 -14.81 -2.25
N ARG A 175 -16.73 -14.60 -1.72
CA ARG A 175 -16.31 -15.02 -0.38
C ARG A 175 -16.32 -13.87 0.61
N LYS A 176 -15.80 -12.70 0.19
CA LYS A 176 -15.84 -11.44 0.94
C LYS A 176 -16.02 -10.30 -0.08
N PRO A 177 -17.18 -9.64 -0.11
CA PRO A 177 -17.43 -8.54 -1.03
C PRO A 177 -16.57 -7.32 -0.73
N VAL A 178 -16.33 -6.51 -1.77
CA VAL A 178 -16.06 -5.08 -1.63
C VAL A 178 -17.37 -4.31 -1.85
N ASP A 179 -17.49 -3.13 -1.27
CA ASP A 179 -18.72 -2.32 -1.33
C ASP A 179 -18.86 -1.59 -2.67
N ARG A 180 -17.72 -1.26 -3.29
CA ARG A 180 -17.65 -0.43 -4.51
C ARG A 180 -16.59 -0.96 -5.47
N ILE A 181 -16.78 -0.68 -6.76
CA ILE A 181 -15.79 -0.97 -7.81
C ILE A 181 -15.63 0.24 -8.74
N GLY A 182 -14.46 0.39 -9.35
CA GLY A 182 -14.18 1.47 -10.29
C GLY A 182 -12.93 1.22 -11.14
N TYR A 183 -12.62 2.19 -11.99
CA TYR A 183 -11.39 2.25 -12.80
C TYR A 183 -10.72 3.61 -12.60
N GLY A 184 -9.45 3.73 -12.99
CA GLY A 184 -8.71 4.98 -12.97
C GLY A 184 -7.85 5.17 -14.22
N GLY A 185 -7.38 6.40 -14.43
CA GLY A 185 -6.55 6.79 -15.57
C GLY A 185 -7.30 7.68 -16.56
N TYR A 186 -6.85 7.72 -17.81
CA TYR A 186 -7.42 8.56 -18.86
C TYR A 186 -8.65 7.90 -19.49
N LEU A 187 -9.84 8.35 -19.12
CA LEU A 187 -11.10 7.84 -19.67
C LEU A 187 -11.16 7.94 -21.22
N SER A 188 -10.53 8.95 -21.80
CA SER A 188 -10.43 9.13 -23.25
C SER A 188 -9.60 8.07 -23.97
N LEU A 189 -8.73 7.32 -23.26
CA LEU A 189 -8.02 6.17 -23.83
C LEU A 189 -8.92 4.93 -23.85
N ALA A 190 -9.66 4.67 -22.78
CA ALA A 190 -10.56 3.52 -22.69
C ALA A 190 -11.79 3.62 -23.61
N TYR A 191 -12.12 4.82 -24.07
CA TYR A 191 -13.23 5.06 -24.99
C TYR A 191 -12.88 4.78 -26.47
N LYS A 192 -11.59 4.76 -26.81
CA LYS A 192 -11.11 4.49 -28.18
C LYS A 192 -11.15 3.00 -28.49
#